data_AF-A0A0G0CXY3-F1
#
_entry.id   AF-A0A0G0CXY3-F1
#
_cell.length_a   1.000
_cell.length_b   1.000
_cell.length_c   1.000
_cell.angle_alpha   90.00
_cell.angle_beta   90.00
_cell.angle_gamma   90.00
#
_symmetry.space_group_name_H-M   'P 1'
#
loop_
_entity.id
_entity.type
_entity.pdbx_description
1 polymer ?
#
loop_
_entity_poly.entity_id
_entity_poly.type
_entity_poly.pdbx_seq_one_letter_code
_entity_poly.pdbx_strand_id
1 'polypeptide(L)'
;MNTATINISLPVSMYKDAKLVSKEEGYSSISELIRCALRKILYPSGLTVNGFTPEFENMVLEAAKEPINESSAWNSTNDVDAYFKKLKARNK
;
A
#
# COMPACT_ATOMS: atom_id res chain seq x y z
N MET A 1 -6.31 -6.42 -0.03
CA MET A 1 -5.60 -5.71 1.08
C MET A 1 -5.73 -6.56 2.33
N ASN A 2 -4.63 -7.14 2.82
CA ASN A 2 -4.59 -7.80 4.13
C ASN A 2 -4.19 -6.78 5.18
N THR A 3 -5.18 -6.19 5.85
CA THR A 3 -4.98 -5.23 6.95
C THR A 3 -5.73 -5.70 8.18
N ALA A 4 -5.06 -5.72 9.33
CA ALA A 4 -5.71 -5.94 10.63
C ALA A 4 -5.97 -4.59 11.32
N THR A 5 -7.19 -4.39 11.82
CA THR A 5 -7.53 -3.20 12.60
C THR A 5 -7.18 -3.43 14.06
N ILE A 6 -6.44 -2.49 14.66
CA ILE A 6 -6.12 -2.50 16.08
C ILE A 6 -6.75 -1.27 16.76
N ASN A 7 -7.27 -1.46 17.96
CA ASN A 7 -7.75 -0.37 18.81
C ASN A 7 -6.69 -0.07 19.86
N ILE A 8 -6.22 1.18 19.92
CA ILE A 8 -5.20 1.61 20.89
C ILE A 8 -5.67 2.86 21.62
N SER A 9 -5.27 3.01 22.88
CA SER A 9 -5.43 4.24 23.64
C SER A 9 -4.11 4.99 23.70
N LEU A 10 -4.14 6.30 23.48
CA LEU A 10 -2.98 7.19 23.55
C LEU A 10 -3.22 8.27 24.61
N PRO A 11 -2.17 8.72 25.33
CA PRO A 11 -2.27 9.95 26.12
C PRO A 11 -2.78 11.11 25.27
N VAL A 12 -3.61 11.98 25.85
CA VAL A 12 -4.25 13.08 25.12
C VAL A 12 -3.22 14.04 24.51
N SER A 13 -2.13 14.32 25.23
CA SER A 13 -1.01 15.12 24.72
C SER A 13 -0.39 14.45 23.49
N MET A 14 -0.03 13.18 23.61
CA MET A 14 0.57 12.40 22.52
C MET A 14 -0.33 12.33 21.28
N TYR A 15 -1.65 12.21 21.46
CA TYR A 15 -2.60 12.25 20.34
C TYR A 15 -2.62 13.61 19.63
N LYS A 16 -2.55 14.71 20.38
CA LYS A 16 -2.47 16.06 19.81
C LYS A 16 -1.17 16.24 19.04
N ASP A 17 -0.05 15.79 19.61
CA ASP A 17 1.26 15.85 18.97
C ASP A 17 1.28 15.01 17.68
N ALA A 18 0.71 13.80 17.73
CA ALA A 18 0.58 12.95 16.55
C ALA A 18 -0.26 13.59 15.44
N LYS A 19 -1.30 14.36 15.77
CA LYS A 19 -2.08 15.13 14.78
C LYS A 19 -1.27 16.24 14.12
N LEU A 20 -0.46 16.96 14.90
CA LEU A 20 0.42 18.01 14.38
C LEU A 20 1.43 17.40 13.42
N VAL A 21 2.15 16.37 13.85
CA VAL A 21 3.13 15.64 13.02
C VAL A 21 2.46 15.07 11.77
N SER A 22 1.27 14.48 11.89
CA SER A 22 0.53 13.96 10.74
C SER A 22 0.28 15.04 9.68
N LYS A 23 0.05 16.29 10.09
CA LYS A 23 -0.18 17.41 9.19
C LYS A 23 1.11 17.98 8.61
N GLU A 24 2.14 18.15 9.43
CA GLU A 24 3.42 18.75 9.04
C GLU A 24 4.19 17.85 8.07
N GLU A 25 4.20 16.54 8.33
CA GLU A 25 4.90 15.54 7.52
C GLU A 25 4.05 14.98 6.37
N GLY A 26 2.81 15.46 6.21
CA GLY A 26 1.94 15.09 5.08
C GLY A 26 1.39 13.65 5.10
N TYR A 27 1.22 13.05 6.28
CA TYR A 27 0.58 11.73 6.40
C TYR A 27 -0.93 11.81 6.14
N SER A 28 -1.49 10.83 5.42
CA SER A 28 -2.92 10.76 5.12
C SER A 28 -3.79 10.51 6.35
N SER A 29 -3.21 9.89 7.39
CA SER A 29 -3.92 9.54 8.63
C SER A 29 -2.95 9.26 9.78
N ILE A 30 -3.45 9.34 11.01
CA ILE A 30 -2.71 8.91 12.22
C ILE A 30 -2.30 7.44 12.10
N SER A 31 -3.14 6.58 11.50
CA SER A 31 -2.80 5.19 11.25
C SER A 31 -1.59 5.03 10.34
N GLU A 32 -1.36 5.95 9.40
CA GLU A 32 -0.18 5.94 8.55
C GLU A 32 1.08 6.37 9.28
N LEU A 33 0.98 7.42 10.10
CA LEU A 33 2.05 7.84 11.01
C LEU A 33 2.46 6.69 11.94
N ILE A 34 1.48 6.02 12.56
CA ILE A 34 1.71 4.86 13.44
C ILE A 34 2.37 3.71 12.66
N ARG A 35 1.90 3.39 11.45
CA ARG A 35 2.54 2.38 10.59
C ARG A 35 3.99 2.76 10.27
N CYS A 36 4.28 4.03 9.99
CA CYS A 36 5.64 4.52 9.74
C CYS A 36 6.54 4.34 10.97
N ALA A 37 6.06 4.76 12.15
CA ALA A 37 6.78 4.60 13.41
C ALA A 37 7.05 3.12 13.74
N LEU A 38 6.04 2.26 13.63
CA LEU A 38 6.18 0.82 13.82
C LEU A 38 7.19 0.20 12.85
N ARG A 39 7.17 0.58 11.57
CA ARG A 39 8.15 0.07 10.60
C ARG A 39 9.58 0.43 10.97
N LYS A 40 9.84 1.66 11.42
CA LYS A 40 11.18 2.08 11.85
C LYS A 40 11.71 1.27 13.03
N ILE A 41 10.81 0.87 13.94
CA ILE A 41 11.16 0.07 15.12
C ILE A 41 11.35 -1.40 14.77
N LEU A 42 10.43 -1.98 13.98
CA LEU A 42 10.43 -3.40 13.63
C LEU A 42 11.44 -3.75 12.55
N TYR A 43 11.77 -2.81 11.67
CA TYR A 43 12.69 -2.97 10.54
C TYR A 43 13.78 -1.89 10.57
N PRO A 44 14.66 -1.90 11.60
CA PRO A 44 15.65 -0.85 11.82
C PRO A 44 16.77 -0.83 10.77
N SER A 45 17.00 -1.94 10.08
CA SER A 45 17.89 -2.04 8.91
C SER A 45 17.32 -1.36 7.65
N GLY A 46 16.11 -0.81 7.73
CA GLY A 46 15.48 -0.03 6.68
C GLY A 46 14.45 -0.82 5.88
N LEU A 47 13.76 -0.07 5.02
CA LEU A 47 13.05 -0.64 3.89
C LEU A 47 14.07 -1.19 2.90
N THR A 48 13.69 -2.19 2.11
CA THR A 48 14.52 -2.69 1.02
C THR A 48 14.83 -1.57 0.00
N VAL A 49 15.72 -1.81 -0.96
CA VAL A 49 16.12 -0.80 -1.97
C VAL A 49 14.90 -0.16 -2.66
N ASN A 50 13.80 -0.92 -2.77
CA ASN A 50 12.54 -0.48 -3.37
C ASN A 50 11.54 0.19 -2.40
N GLY A 51 11.93 0.47 -1.16
CA GLY A 51 11.05 1.08 -0.17
C GLY A 51 10.00 0.14 0.42
N PHE A 52 10.21 -1.18 0.29
CA PHE A 52 9.32 -2.20 0.83
C PHE A 52 9.80 -2.77 2.16
N THR A 53 8.92 -3.41 2.93
CA THR A 53 9.41 -4.30 3.97
C THR A 53 10.00 -5.55 3.30
N PRO A 54 10.99 -6.23 3.91
CA PRO A 54 11.59 -7.42 3.33
C PRO A 54 10.57 -8.48 2.92
N GLU A 55 9.51 -8.67 3.71
CA GLU A 55 8.45 -9.62 3.42
C GLU A 55 7.63 -9.23 2.19
N PHE A 56 7.35 -7.93 2.02
CA PHE A 56 6.59 -7.45 0.87
C PHE A 56 7.42 -7.51 -0.41
N GLU A 57 8.70 -7.17 -0.35
CA GLU A 57 9.59 -7.31 -1.51
C GLU A 57 9.67 -8.77 -1.95
N ASN A 58 9.81 -9.71 -1.01
CA ASN A 58 9.81 -11.14 -1.34
C ASN A 58 8.49 -11.56 -1.99
N MET A 59 7.34 -11.10 -1.49
CA MET A 59 6.06 -11.36 -2.15
C MET A 59 6.01 -10.83 -3.59
N VAL A 60 6.51 -9.62 -3.83
CA VAL A 60 6.53 -9.02 -5.18
C VAL A 60 7.48 -9.80 -6.09
N LEU A 61 8.66 -10.19 -5.59
CA LEU A 61 9.63 -10.98 -6.34
C LEU A 61 9.09 -12.37 -6.68
N GLU A 62 8.37 -13.02 -5.76
CA GLU A 62 7.71 -14.30 -6.03
C GLU A 62 6.56 -14.15 -7.05
N ALA A 63 5.71 -13.12 -6.91
CA ALA A 63 4.66 -12.84 -7.89
C ALA A 63 5.21 -12.52 -9.30
N ALA A 64 6.37 -11.87 -9.38
CA ALA A 64 7.05 -11.59 -10.65
C ALA A 64 7.65 -12.85 -11.30
N LYS A 65 7.90 -13.92 -10.52
CA LYS A 65 8.36 -15.22 -11.03
C LYS A 65 7.21 -16.11 -11.51
N GLU A 66 5.97 -15.82 -11.10
CA GLU A 66 4.82 -16.55 -11.64
C GLU A 66 4.72 -16.31 -13.16
N PRO A 67 4.47 -17.36 -13.96
CA PRO A 67 4.34 -17.20 -15.40
C PRO A 67 3.20 -16.22 -15.68
N ILE A 68 3.52 -15.13 -16.37
CA ILE A 68 2.53 -14.18 -16.88
C ILE A 68 1.57 -15.01 -17.73
N ASN A 69 0.33 -15.14 -17.26
CA ASN A 69 -0.70 -15.78 -18.06
C ASN A 69 -0.95 -14.87 -19.27
N GLU A 70 -0.37 -15.22 -20.42
CA GLU A 70 -0.39 -14.42 -21.65
C GLU A 70 -1.82 -14.06 -22.10
N SER A 71 -2.83 -14.82 -21.65
CA SER A 71 -4.25 -14.52 -21.87
C SER A 71 -4.74 -13.23 -21.21
N SER A 72 -3.98 -12.69 -20.26
CA SER A 72 -4.32 -11.49 -19.48
C SER A 72 -3.36 -10.31 -19.72
N ALA A 73 -2.38 -10.47 -20.63
CA ALA A 73 -1.46 -9.41 -20.99
C ALA A 73 -2.12 -8.44 -21.98
N TRP A 74 -2.14 -7.15 -21.63
CA TRP A 74 -2.74 -6.10 -22.45
C TRP A 74 -1.65 -5.62 -23.40
N ASN A 75 -1.57 -6.28 -24.55
CA ASN A 75 -0.47 -6.08 -25.49
C ASN A 75 -0.72 -4.90 -26.44
N SER A 76 -1.92 -4.31 -26.40
CA SER A 76 -2.29 -3.19 -27.25
C SER A 76 -3.18 -2.17 -26.55
N THR A 77 -3.15 -0.93 -27.03
CA THR A 77 -4.07 0.14 -26.61
C THR A 77 -5.54 -0.25 -26.84
N ASN A 78 -5.80 -1.13 -27.82
CA ASN A 78 -7.14 -1.63 -28.12
C ASN A 78 -7.70 -2.54 -27.02
N ASP A 79 -6.85 -3.29 -26.31
CA ASP A 79 -7.26 -4.12 -25.16
C ASP A 79 -7.76 -3.23 -24.02
N VAL A 80 -7.12 -2.05 -23.88
CA VAL A 80 -7.51 -1.04 -22.90
C VAL A 80 -8.89 -0.50 -23.18
N ASP A 81 -9.12 -0.05 -24.42
CA ASP A 81 -10.40 0.49 -24.83
C ASP A 81 -11.52 -0.55 -24.74
N ALA A 82 -11.25 -1.79 -25.13
CA ALA A 82 -12.22 -2.89 -25.07
C ALA A 82 -12.71 -3.18 -23.64
N TYR A 83 -11.81 -3.13 -22.66
CA TYR A 83 -12.15 -3.31 -21.26
C TYR A 83 -13.07 -2.20 -20.74
N PHE A 84 -12.71 -0.94 -20.96
CA PHE A 84 -13.53 0.20 -20.52
C PHE A 84 -14.89 0.25 -21.22
N LYS A 85 -14.98 -0.21 -22.47
CA LYS A 85 -16.24 -0.36 -23.19
C LYS A 85 -17.15 -1.40 -22.54
N LYS A 86 -16.62 -2.56 -22.16
CA LYS A 86 -17.36 -3.62 -21.44
C LYS A 86 -17.83 -3.14 -20.06
N LEU A 87 -17.00 -2.39 -19.34
CA LEU A 87 -17.33 -1.82 -18.03
C LEU A 87 -18.50 -0.82 -18.11
N LYS A 88 -18.50 0.06 -19.10
CA LYS A 88 -19.61 0.98 -19.35
C LYS A 88 -20.91 0.27 -19.73
N ALA A 89 -20.82 -0.83 -20.47
CA ALA A 89 -21.98 -1.62 -20.86
C ALA A 89 -22.61 -2.41 -19.70
N ARG A 90 -21.82 -2.81 -18.69
CA ARG A 90 -22.30 -3.56 -17.53
C ARG A 90 -22.97 -2.69 -16.46
N ASN A 91 -22.68 -1.39 -16.45
CA ASN A 91 -23.23 -0.42 -15.51
C ASN A 91 -24.47 0.32 -16.06
N LYS A 92 -25.12 -0.24 -17.09
CA LYS A 92 -26.32 0.31 -17.74
C LYS A 92 -27.44 -0.71 -17.65
#